data_AF-A0A7K2M060-F1
#
_entry.id   AF-A0A7K2M060-F1
#
_cell.length_a   1.000
_cell.length_b   1.000
_cell.length_c   1.000
_cell.angle_alpha   90.00
_cell.angle_beta   90.00
_cell.angle_gamma   90.00
#
_symmetry.space_group_name_H-M   'P 1'
#
loop_
_entity.id
_entity.type
_entity.pdbx_description
1 polymer ?
#
loop_
_entity_poly.entity_id
_entity_poly.type
_entity_poly.pdbx_seq_one_letter_code
_entity_poly.pdbx_strand_id
1 'polypeptide(L)'
;MISIEELFTGTADVTRADPVDWDPLREEAALQEVHLLDCRVSPPTGRAGLLLDMRTALQYDTGNAALLVVRGLHTFRWEEEPLERTLLPFAIMNSVPSVARREWRMDIGLFPDGELSLSGTAAEFHLLQAEGIPEGLPDYSEHRLDEIRADLPWWDSGCTVLQSSTTSST
;
A
#
# COMPACT_ATOMS: atom_id res chain seq x y z
N MET A 1 14.99 -10.27 10.44
CA MET A 1 14.40 -9.39 9.41
C MET A 1 12.91 -9.34 9.68
N ILE A 2 12.29 -8.18 9.51
CA ILE A 2 10.86 -8.04 9.76
C ILE A 2 10.08 -8.43 8.49
N SER A 3 8.90 -8.99 8.67
CA SER A 3 7.93 -9.24 7.60
C SER A 3 7.00 -8.05 7.42
N ILE A 4 6.40 -7.95 6.24
CA ILE A 4 5.33 -6.97 5.97
C ILE A 4 4.15 -7.19 6.93
N GLU A 5 3.85 -8.44 7.28
CA GLU A 5 2.85 -8.79 8.30
C GLU A 5 3.14 -8.19 9.68
N GLU A 6 4.40 -8.19 10.12
CA GLU A 6 4.79 -7.62 11.41
C GLU A 6 4.60 -6.09 11.44
N LEU A 7 4.82 -5.41 10.31
CA LEU A 7 4.47 -3.99 10.15
C LEU A 7 2.96 -3.78 10.19
N PHE A 8 2.19 -4.58 9.45
CA PHE A 8 0.72 -4.49 9.43
C PHE A 8 0.09 -4.71 10.81
N THR A 9 0.62 -5.67 11.58
CA THR A 9 0.16 -5.98 12.94
C THR A 9 0.72 -5.03 14.00
N GLY A 10 1.70 -4.20 13.65
CA GLY A 10 2.35 -3.23 14.54
C GLY A 10 3.20 -3.90 15.61
N THR A 11 3.76 -5.07 15.31
CA THR A 11 4.65 -5.83 16.19
C THR A 11 6.13 -5.55 15.90
N ALA A 12 6.45 -4.95 14.74
CA ALA A 12 7.77 -4.46 14.40
C ALA A 12 8.07 -3.08 14.98
N ASP A 13 9.33 -2.86 15.37
CA ASP A 13 9.86 -1.56 15.76
C ASP A 13 10.44 -0.82 14.54
N VAL A 14 9.86 0.35 14.22
CA VAL A 14 10.18 1.15 13.02
C VAL A 14 11.01 2.40 13.36
N THR A 15 11.52 2.52 14.60
CA THR A 15 12.19 3.73 15.13
C THR A 15 13.43 4.25 14.39
N ARG A 16 13.88 3.60 13.31
CA ARG A 16 15.06 3.99 12.52
C ARG A 16 14.78 4.37 11.06
N ALA A 17 13.53 4.40 10.63
CA ALA A 17 13.21 4.75 9.25
C ALA A 17 13.39 6.25 8.99
N ASP A 18 13.92 6.60 7.83
CA ASP A 18 14.02 7.99 7.38
C ASP A 18 12.61 8.57 7.12
N PRO A 19 12.42 9.90 7.17
CA PRO A 19 11.17 10.50 6.73
C PRO A 19 10.94 10.25 5.23
N VAL A 20 9.67 10.19 4.83
CA VAL A 20 9.28 10.06 3.42
C VAL A 20 9.44 11.40 2.72
N ASP A 21 10.04 11.41 1.54
CA ASP A 21 10.24 12.65 0.77
C ASP A 21 8.95 13.15 0.11
N TRP A 22 8.15 12.25 -0.46
CA TRP A 22 6.82 12.50 -1.03
C TRP A 22 5.77 11.79 -0.19
N ASP A 23 5.13 12.50 0.73
CA ASP A 23 4.33 11.83 1.76
C ASP A 23 2.88 11.56 1.30
N PRO A 24 2.49 10.31 1.04
CA PRO A 24 1.15 9.99 0.55
C PRO A 24 0.06 10.23 1.60
N LEU A 25 0.42 10.40 2.88
CA LEU A 25 -0.54 10.73 3.92
C LEU A 25 -0.95 12.21 3.91
N ARG A 26 -0.24 13.06 3.14
CA ARG A 26 -0.37 14.52 3.15
C ARG A 26 -0.41 15.15 1.76
N GLU A 27 0.17 14.49 0.76
CA GLU A 27 0.32 15.02 -0.60
C GLU A 27 -0.57 14.24 -1.58
N GLU A 28 -1.25 15.01 -2.45
CA GLU A 28 -2.02 14.43 -3.54
C GLU A 28 -1.11 13.80 -4.61
N ALA A 29 -1.58 12.72 -5.21
CA ALA A 29 -0.89 11.99 -6.29
C ALA A 29 0.51 11.46 -5.94
N ALA A 30 0.90 11.41 -4.66
CA ALA A 30 2.18 10.85 -4.25
C ALA A 30 2.31 9.34 -4.56
N LEU A 31 1.20 8.62 -4.81
CA LEU A 31 1.20 7.19 -5.19
C LEU A 31 0.91 6.99 -6.69
N GLN A 32 1.11 7.98 -7.55
CA GLN A 32 0.76 7.86 -8.96
C GLN A 32 1.58 6.75 -9.66
N GLU A 33 0.91 5.97 -10.51
CA GLU A 33 1.41 4.79 -11.24
C GLU A 33 1.80 3.59 -10.36
N VAL A 34 1.74 3.69 -9.03
CA VAL A 34 1.96 2.55 -8.11
C VAL A 34 0.88 1.49 -8.34
N HIS A 35 1.23 0.20 -8.27
CA HIS A 35 0.24 -0.86 -8.38
C HIS A 35 -0.28 -1.32 -7.01
N LEU A 36 -1.61 -1.36 -6.83
CA LEU A 36 -2.26 -1.99 -5.69
C LEU A 36 -2.23 -3.52 -5.87
N LEU A 37 -1.61 -4.23 -4.92
CA LEU A 37 -1.48 -5.69 -4.95
C LEU A 37 -2.54 -6.40 -4.13
N ASP A 38 -2.77 -5.92 -2.91
CA ASP A 38 -3.73 -6.53 -2.00
C ASP A 38 -4.26 -5.51 -0.99
N CYS A 39 -5.48 -5.77 -0.51
CA CYS A 39 -6.12 -5.04 0.56
C CYS A 39 -6.48 -6.00 1.68
N ARG A 40 -5.96 -5.78 2.88
CA ARG A 40 -6.32 -6.57 4.06
C ARG A 40 -7.10 -5.74 5.05
N VAL A 41 -8.27 -6.22 5.44
CA VAL A 41 -9.06 -5.66 6.56
C VAL A 41 -9.02 -6.63 7.73
N SER A 42 -8.63 -6.13 8.90
CA SER A 42 -8.63 -6.87 10.17
C SER A 42 -9.64 -6.23 11.14
N PRO A 43 -10.89 -6.73 11.20
CA PRO A 43 -11.88 -6.25 12.15
C PRO A 43 -11.44 -6.36 13.63
N PRO A 44 -10.79 -7.46 14.08
CA PRO A 44 -10.39 -7.59 15.49
C PRO A 44 -9.42 -6.50 15.98
N THR A 45 -8.58 -5.98 15.09
CA THR A 45 -7.61 -4.93 15.41
C THR A 45 -8.03 -3.55 14.91
N GLY A 46 -9.16 -3.45 14.20
CA GLY A 46 -9.62 -2.21 13.57
C GLY A 46 -8.57 -1.63 12.62
N ARG A 47 -8.01 -2.46 11.72
CA ARG A 47 -6.97 -2.03 10.76
C ARG A 47 -7.34 -2.36 9.32
N ALA A 48 -6.87 -1.54 8.39
CA ALA A 48 -6.76 -1.88 6.98
C ALA A 48 -5.32 -1.68 6.51
N GLY A 49 -4.85 -2.54 5.62
CA GLY A 49 -3.53 -2.46 4.99
C GLY A 49 -3.66 -2.49 3.48
N LEU A 50 -3.00 -1.56 2.79
CA LEU A 50 -2.83 -1.59 1.34
C LEU A 50 -1.39 -1.98 1.04
N LEU A 51 -1.23 -3.10 0.33
CA LEU A 51 0.07 -3.57 -0.12
C LEU A 51 0.29 -3.11 -1.56
N LEU A 52 1.44 -2.48 -1.81
CA LEU A 52 1.75 -1.78 -3.03
C LEU A 52 3.05 -2.29 -3.67
N ASP A 53 3.07 -2.40 -4.99
CA ASP A 53 4.29 -2.55 -5.79
C ASP A 53 4.74 -1.17 -6.28
N MET A 54 5.95 -0.78 -5.86
CA MET A 54 6.49 0.56 -6.07
C MET A 54 7.38 0.66 -7.32
N ARG A 55 7.60 -0.44 -8.06
CA ARG A 55 8.52 -0.46 -9.21
C ARG A 55 8.11 0.46 -10.36
N THR A 56 6.85 0.88 -10.41
CA THR A 56 6.30 1.84 -11.38
C THR A 56 6.09 3.24 -10.81
N ALA A 57 6.40 3.47 -9.53
CA ALA A 57 6.12 4.73 -8.86
C ALA A 57 6.90 5.89 -9.50
N LEU A 58 6.23 7.02 -9.75
CA LEU A 58 6.89 8.17 -10.38
C LEU A 58 7.70 9.03 -9.39
N GLN A 59 7.28 9.06 -8.13
CA GLN A 59 7.82 9.95 -7.10
C GLN A 59 8.92 9.31 -6.24
N TYR A 60 9.17 8.00 -6.39
CA TYR A 60 10.14 7.25 -5.59
C TYR A 60 11.17 6.60 -6.50
N ASP A 61 12.45 6.79 -6.19
CA ASP A 61 13.58 6.20 -6.92
C ASP A 61 14.17 4.97 -6.21
N THR A 62 13.65 4.63 -5.04
CA THR A 62 14.09 3.51 -4.20
C THR A 62 12.90 2.74 -3.63
N GLY A 63 13.17 1.53 -3.16
CA GLY A 63 12.15 0.61 -2.67
C GLY A 63 11.38 -0.06 -3.81
N ASN A 64 10.92 -1.28 -3.56
CA ASN A 64 10.13 -2.06 -4.52
C ASN A 64 8.72 -2.36 -3.99
N ALA A 65 8.43 -2.00 -2.74
CA ALA A 65 7.17 -2.25 -2.09
C ALA A 65 6.81 -1.10 -1.16
N ALA A 66 5.52 -0.96 -0.85
CA ALA A 66 5.09 -0.11 0.24
C ALA A 66 3.88 -0.70 0.95
N LEU A 67 3.71 -0.29 2.21
CA LEU A 67 2.57 -0.65 3.04
C LEU A 67 1.94 0.62 3.60
N LEU A 68 0.67 0.85 3.27
CA LEU A 68 -0.16 1.87 3.91
C LEU A 68 -1.08 1.19 4.92
N VAL A 69 -0.96 1.55 6.21
CA VAL A 69 -1.77 1.00 7.29
C VAL A 69 -2.68 2.07 7.86
N VAL A 70 -3.99 1.82 7.86
CA VAL A 70 -4.98 2.63 8.58
C VAL A 70 -5.33 1.95 9.89
N ARG A 71 -5.26 2.70 11.00
CA ARG A 71 -5.59 2.23 12.36
C ARG A 71 -6.84 2.93 12.89
N GLY A 72 -7.57 2.24 13.76
CA GLY A 72 -8.88 2.72 14.20
C GLY A 72 -9.80 2.88 12.99
N LEU A 73 -9.80 1.86 12.12
CA LEU A 73 -10.50 1.82 10.85
C LEU A 73 -11.98 2.16 11.05
N HIS A 74 -12.43 3.20 10.35
CA HIS A 74 -13.82 3.63 10.35
C HIS A 74 -14.53 3.15 9.09
N THR A 75 -13.94 3.38 7.91
CA THR A 75 -14.49 2.92 6.64
C THR A 75 -13.44 2.25 5.77
N PHE A 76 -13.88 1.24 5.03
CA PHE A 76 -13.16 0.64 3.91
C PHE A 76 -14.20 0.35 2.82
N ARG A 77 -14.03 0.96 1.65
CA ARG A 77 -14.97 0.87 0.52
C ARG A 77 -14.18 0.60 -0.74
N TRP A 78 -14.50 -0.50 -1.40
CA TRP A 78 -14.08 -0.83 -2.75
C TRP A 78 -15.29 -0.73 -3.67
N GLU A 79 -15.13 -0.12 -4.83
CA GLU A 79 -16.13 -0.01 -5.88
C GLU A 79 -15.46 -0.25 -7.23
N GLU A 80 -16.06 -1.10 -8.05
CA GLU A 80 -15.65 -1.39 -9.42
C GLU A 80 -16.86 -1.86 -10.23
N GLU A 81 -16.75 -1.80 -11.55
CA GLU A 81 -17.68 -2.49 -12.43
C GLU A 81 -17.60 -4.02 -12.20
N PRO A 82 -18.73 -4.72 -11.96
CA PRO A 82 -18.74 -6.16 -11.78
C PRO A 82 -18.23 -6.89 -13.03
N LEU A 83 -16.98 -7.35 -12.99
CA LEU A 83 -16.33 -8.01 -14.13
C LEU A 83 -15.53 -9.23 -13.65
N GLU A 84 -15.78 -10.38 -14.28
CA GLU A 84 -14.85 -11.51 -14.19
C GLU A 84 -13.63 -11.22 -15.06
N ARG A 85 -12.46 -11.07 -14.43
CA ARG A 85 -11.19 -10.83 -15.12
C ARG A 85 -10.12 -11.79 -14.62
N THR A 86 -9.14 -12.09 -15.48
CA THR A 86 -8.09 -13.07 -15.18
C THR A 86 -7.12 -12.52 -14.15
N LEU A 87 -6.34 -11.52 -14.52
CA LEU A 87 -5.25 -10.92 -13.73
C LEU A 87 -4.86 -9.60 -14.40
N LEU A 88 -4.87 -8.51 -13.64
CA LEU A 88 -4.44 -7.20 -14.12
C LEU A 88 -3.76 -6.45 -12.96
N PRO A 89 -2.69 -5.68 -13.23
CA PRO A 89 -2.19 -4.71 -12.26
C PRO A 89 -3.20 -3.57 -12.13
N PHE A 90 -3.50 -3.17 -10.88
CA PHE A 90 -4.34 -2.01 -10.60
C PHE A 90 -3.46 -0.80 -10.33
N ALA A 91 -3.26 0.03 -11.36
CA ALA A 91 -2.44 1.22 -11.24
C ALA A 91 -3.23 2.36 -10.58
N ILE A 92 -2.62 2.99 -9.58
CA ILE A 92 -3.17 4.17 -8.91
C ILE A 92 -3.01 5.37 -9.86
N MET A 93 -4.14 5.91 -10.31
CA MET A 93 -4.16 7.10 -11.18
C MET A 93 -4.21 8.39 -10.36
N ASN A 94 -4.84 8.34 -9.19
CA ASN A 94 -4.86 9.44 -8.23
C ASN A 94 -4.98 8.91 -6.79
N SER A 95 -4.42 9.65 -5.85
CA SER A 95 -4.54 9.41 -4.41
C SER A 95 -4.72 10.76 -3.71
N VAL A 96 -5.81 10.94 -2.98
CA VAL A 96 -6.16 12.22 -2.35
C VAL A 96 -6.32 12.01 -0.84
N PRO A 97 -5.27 12.30 -0.04
CA PRO A 97 -5.39 12.27 1.41
C PRO A 97 -6.16 13.50 1.92
N SER A 98 -6.95 13.32 2.97
CA SER A 98 -7.65 14.41 3.64
C SER A 98 -7.78 14.15 5.14
N VAL A 99 -7.90 15.24 5.91
CA VAL A 99 -8.14 15.18 7.35
C VAL A 99 -9.34 16.04 7.69
N ALA A 100 -10.38 15.42 8.25
CA ALA A 100 -11.58 16.11 8.69
C ALA A 100 -12.00 15.60 10.07
N ARG A 101 -12.35 16.50 10.99
CA ARG A 101 -12.91 16.15 12.31
C ARG A 101 -12.07 15.12 13.11
N ARG A 102 -10.74 15.16 12.98
CA ARG A 102 -9.77 14.22 13.60
C ARG A 102 -9.80 12.80 13.02
N GLU A 103 -10.31 12.64 11.82
CA GLU A 103 -10.26 11.43 11.03
C GLU A 103 -9.39 11.66 9.80
N TRP A 104 -8.49 10.72 9.52
CA TRP A 104 -7.73 10.68 8.28
C TRP A 104 -8.48 9.82 7.27
N ARG A 105 -8.50 10.26 6.01
CA ARG A 105 -9.13 9.56 4.89
C ARG A 105 -8.21 9.63 3.68
N MET A 106 -8.28 8.62 2.83
CA MET A 106 -7.74 8.67 1.49
C MET A 106 -8.76 8.13 0.49
N ASP A 107 -8.91 8.84 -0.62
CA ASP A 107 -9.63 8.40 -1.80
C ASP A 107 -8.63 8.09 -2.91
N ILE A 108 -8.76 6.92 -3.54
CA ILE A 108 -7.85 6.38 -4.53
C ILE A 108 -8.67 5.95 -5.75
N GLY A 109 -8.31 6.45 -6.92
CA GLY A 109 -8.83 5.98 -8.20
C GLY A 109 -7.77 5.14 -8.90
N LEU A 110 -8.21 4.03 -9.49
CA LEU A 110 -7.37 3.01 -10.09
C LEU A 110 -7.81 2.73 -11.52
N PHE A 111 -6.84 2.45 -12.39
CA PHE A 111 -7.06 1.90 -13.73
C PHE A 111 -6.87 0.37 -13.70
N PRO A 112 -7.74 -0.45 -14.33
CA PRO A 112 -8.75 -0.08 -15.33
C PRO A 112 -9.98 0.70 -14.82
N ASP A 113 -10.68 0.28 -13.76
CA ASP A 113 -11.88 0.98 -13.25
C ASP A 113 -12.15 0.64 -11.76
N GLY A 114 -11.28 1.09 -10.85
CA GLY A 114 -11.41 0.85 -9.42
C GLY A 114 -11.46 2.14 -8.60
N GLU A 115 -12.34 2.21 -7.62
CA GLU A 115 -12.36 3.25 -6.59
C GLU A 115 -12.19 2.61 -5.21
N LEU A 116 -11.20 3.11 -4.46
CA LEU A 116 -10.92 2.70 -3.11
C LEU A 116 -10.97 3.91 -2.18
N SER A 117 -11.76 3.80 -1.12
CA SER A 117 -11.82 4.81 -0.06
C SER A 117 -11.64 4.14 1.28
N LEU A 118 -10.75 4.69 2.11
CA LEU A 118 -10.51 4.19 3.46
C LEU A 118 -10.27 5.34 4.44
N SER A 119 -10.75 5.16 5.67
CA SER A 119 -10.63 6.18 6.71
C SER A 119 -10.46 5.59 8.10
N GLY A 120 -9.84 6.36 8.99
CA GLY A 120 -9.60 5.94 10.36
C GLY A 120 -8.98 7.03 11.22
N THR A 121 -8.60 6.64 12.44
CA THR A 121 -8.05 7.56 13.44
C THR A 121 -6.62 7.97 13.10
N ALA A 122 -5.84 7.07 12.49
CA ALA A 122 -4.46 7.32 12.11
C ALA A 122 -4.09 6.47 10.89
N ALA A 123 -3.04 6.90 10.20
CA ALA A 123 -2.42 6.18 9.11
C ALA A 123 -0.90 6.14 9.28
N GLU A 124 -0.30 5.11 8.73
CA GLU A 124 1.13 4.91 8.58
C GLU A 124 1.41 4.57 7.12
N PHE A 125 2.53 5.06 6.60
CA PHE A 125 3.08 4.65 5.33
C PHE A 125 4.51 4.19 5.56
N HIS A 126 4.86 3.05 4.98
CA HIS A 126 6.19 2.47 5.02
C HIS A 126 6.65 2.19 3.60
N LEU A 127 7.73 2.84 3.16
CA LEU A 127 8.45 2.50 1.94
C LEU A 127 9.43 1.38 2.24
N LEU A 128 9.39 0.31 1.45
CA LEU A 128 10.02 -0.96 1.76
C LEU A 128 10.96 -1.42 0.63
N GLN A 129 12.03 -2.08 1.05
CA GLN A 129 12.77 -3.01 0.21
C GLN A 129 12.38 -4.43 0.60
N ALA A 130 11.50 -5.07 -0.17
CA ALA A 130 11.15 -6.48 -0.04
C ALA A 130 12.23 -7.38 -0.66
N GLU A 131 12.54 -8.48 0.01
CA GLU A 131 13.55 -9.44 -0.42
C GLU A 131 13.08 -10.35 -1.55
N GLY A 132 14.01 -10.75 -2.41
CA GLY A 132 13.77 -11.77 -3.43
C GLY A 132 12.89 -11.33 -4.60
N ILE A 133 12.49 -10.06 -4.65
CA ILE A 133 11.64 -9.53 -5.72
C ILE A 133 12.52 -9.10 -6.92
N PRO A 134 12.26 -9.62 -8.13
CA PRO A 134 12.96 -9.19 -9.34
C PRO A 134 12.75 -7.69 -9.65
N GLU A 135 13.71 -7.08 -10.33
CA GLU A 135 13.58 -5.67 -10.78
C GLU A 135 12.47 -5.50 -11.85
N GLY A 136 12.31 -6.47 -12.74
CA GLY A 136 11.30 -6.44 -13.80
C GLY A 136 9.89 -6.65 -13.26
N LEU A 137 8.91 -6.02 -13.91
CA LEU A 137 7.49 -6.24 -13.60
C LEU A 137 7.05 -7.64 -14.04
N PRO A 138 6.12 -8.28 -13.30
CA PRO A 138 5.58 -9.56 -13.71
C PRO A 138 4.72 -9.44 -14.96
N ASP A 139 4.72 -10.50 -15.77
CA ASP A 139 3.83 -10.62 -16.93
C ASP A 139 2.46 -11.14 -16.50
N TYR A 140 1.45 -10.27 -16.50
CA TYR A 140 0.07 -10.61 -16.15
C TYR A 140 -0.70 -11.32 -17.28
N SER A 141 -0.12 -11.41 -18.48
CA SER A 141 -0.79 -11.98 -19.66
C SER A 141 -0.53 -13.48 -19.83
N GLU A 142 0.64 -13.98 -19.42
CA GLU A 142 1.06 -15.36 -19.62
C GLU A 142 1.05 -16.22 -18.33
N HIS A 143 1.07 -15.58 -17.15
CA HIS A 143 1.21 -16.27 -15.87
C HIS A 143 -0.09 -16.38 -15.06
N ARG A 144 -0.17 -17.41 -14.22
CA ARG A 144 -1.22 -17.58 -13.22
C ARG A 144 -0.95 -16.73 -11.98
N LEU A 145 -1.98 -16.53 -11.14
CA LEU A 145 -1.88 -15.71 -9.93
C LEU A 145 -0.79 -16.23 -8.97
N ASP A 146 -0.66 -17.54 -8.84
CA ASP A 146 0.35 -18.18 -8.00
C ASP A 146 1.78 -18.00 -8.54
N GLU A 147 1.95 -17.95 -9.85
CA GLU A 147 3.24 -17.71 -10.51
C GLU A 147 3.62 -16.22 -10.38
N ILE A 148 2.69 -15.31 -10.66
CA ILE A 148 2.89 -13.85 -10.54
C ILE A 148 3.21 -13.45 -9.11
N ARG A 149 2.58 -14.10 -8.12
CA ARG A 149 2.81 -13.79 -6.71
C ARG A 149 4.26 -14.07 -6.27
N ALA A 150 4.98 -14.97 -6.93
CA ALA A 150 6.39 -15.22 -6.61
C ALA A 150 7.29 -14.02 -6.98
N ASP A 151 6.86 -13.19 -7.94
CA ASP A 151 7.58 -12.02 -8.45
C ASP A 151 7.05 -10.70 -7.83
N LEU A 152 6.21 -10.79 -6.80
CA LEU A 152 5.59 -9.67 -6.11
C LEU A 152 5.92 -9.66 -4.61
N PRO A 153 6.07 -8.47 -4.00
CA PRO A 153 6.10 -8.39 -2.54
C PRO A 153 4.77 -8.89 -1.98
N TRP A 154 4.83 -9.68 -0.92
CA TRP A 154 3.65 -10.24 -0.25
C TRP A 154 3.76 -10.14 1.27
N TRP A 155 2.67 -10.42 1.98
CA TRP A 155 2.58 -10.25 3.44
C TRP A 155 3.66 -11.01 4.23
N ASP A 156 4.04 -12.20 3.76
CA ASP A 156 5.07 -13.04 4.36
C ASP A 156 6.50 -12.75 3.85
N SER A 157 6.67 -11.80 2.92
CA SER A 157 7.98 -11.35 2.46
C SER A 157 8.76 -10.68 3.61
N GLY A 158 10.03 -11.05 3.73
CA GLY A 158 11.00 -10.27 4.51
C GLY A 158 11.24 -8.91 3.86
N CYS A 159 11.43 -7.87 4.68
CA CYS A 159 11.66 -6.52 4.18
C CYS A 159 12.54 -5.68 5.11
N THR A 160 13.07 -4.59 4.54
CA THR A 160 13.68 -3.48 5.26
C THR A 160 12.83 -2.22 5.05
N VAL A 161 12.51 -1.50 6.13
CA VAL A 161 11.86 -0.18 6.02
C VAL A 161 12.92 0.85 5.66
N LEU A 162 12.72 1.52 4.52
CA LEU A 162 13.59 2.58 4.04
C LEU A 162 13.13 3.92 4.62
N GLN A 163 11.85 4.24 4.42
CA GLN A 163 11.23 5.47 4.89
C GLN A 163 9.89 5.18 5.54
N SER A 164 9.48 6.04 6.47
CA SER A 164 8.15 5.95 7.09
C SER A 164 7.54 7.30 7.42
N SER A 165 6.21 7.37 7.39
CA SER A 165 5.43 8.52 7.83
C SER A 165 4.23 8.07 8.64
N THR A 166 3.78 8.91 9.58
CA THR A 166 2.54 8.68 10.33
C THR A 166 1.75 9.97 10.50
N THR A 167 0.42 9.86 10.58
CA THR A 167 -0.47 10.97 10.93
C THR A 167 -0.71 11.10 12.43
N SER A 168 -0.23 10.16 13.25
CA SER A 168 -0.32 10.26 14.70
C SER A 168 0.68 11.27 15.24
N SER A 169 0.22 12.16 16.14
CA SER A 169 1.14 12.89 17.03
C SER A 169 1.74 11.89 18.01
N THR A 170 3.07 11.71 17.95
CA THR A 170 3.86 11.02 18.98
C THR A 170 3.65 11.64 20.35
#